data_AF-A0A7V5Q070-F1
#
_entry.id   AF-A0A7V5Q070-F1
#
_cell.length_a   1.000
_cell.length_b   1.000
_cell.length_c   1.000
_cell.angle_alpha   90.00
_cell.angle_beta   90.00
_cell.angle_gamma   90.00
#
_symmetry.space_group_name_H-M   'P 1'
#
loop_
_entity.id
_entity.type
_entity.pdbx_description
1 polymer ?
#
loop_
_entity_poly.entity_id
_entity_poly.type
_entity_poly.pdbx_seq_one_letter_code
_entity_poly.pdbx_strand_id
1 'polypeptide(L)' 'APEGVDVYNPAFDVTPASLITALITERGVIRPVARTSIERCLSPTPPL' A
#
# COMPACT_ATOMS: atom_id res chain seq x y z
N ALA A 1 7.53 -18.10 -23.81
CA ALA A 1 7.85 -17.31 -25.01
C ALA A 1 8.44 -18.24 -26.06
N PRO A 2 8.34 -17.91 -27.36
CA PRO A 2 9.11 -18.61 -28.38
C PRO A 2 10.59 -18.67 -28.00
N GLU A 3 11.28 -19.71 -28.45
CA GLU A 3 12.71 -19.87 -28.19
C GLU A 3 13.48 -18.63 -28.71
N GLY A 4 14.35 -18.07 -27.86
CA GLY A 4 15.17 -16.90 -28.21
C GLY A 4 14.49 -15.53 -28.05
N VAL A 5 13.27 -15.45 -27.49
CA VAL A 5 12.60 -14.16 -27.23
C VAL A 5 12.82 -13.72 -25.80
N ASP A 6 13.49 -12.58 -25.62
CA ASP A 6 13.60 -11.92 -24.33
C ASP A 6 12.23 -11.51 -23.80
N VAL A 7 11.98 -11.78 -22.52
CA VAL A 7 10.75 -11.39 -21.83
C VAL A 7 11.05 -10.48 -20.67
N TYR A 8 10.17 -9.49 -20.48
CA TYR A 8 10.13 -8.70 -19.26
C TYR A 8 8.97 -9.19 -18.39
N ASN A 9 9.29 -9.75 -17.22
CA ASN A 9 8.31 -10.32 -16.29
C ASN A 9 8.54 -9.83 -14.85
N PRO A 10 8.34 -8.53 -14.57
CA PRO A 10 8.37 -8.03 -13.20
C PRO A 10 7.18 -8.62 -12.43
N ALA A 11 7.42 -9.10 -11.22
CA ALA A 11 6.36 -9.72 -10.41
C ALA A 11 5.36 -8.69 -9.85
N PHE A 12 5.80 -7.44 -9.65
CA PHE A 12 5.02 -6.39 -9.00
C PHE A 12 5.37 -5.00 -9.56
N ASP A 13 4.49 -4.05 -9.29
CA ASP A 13 4.69 -2.61 -9.48
C ASP A 13 4.35 -1.83 -8.18
N VAL A 14 4.45 -0.50 -8.25
CA VAL A 14 4.11 0.39 -7.14
C VAL A 14 2.97 1.30 -7.57
N THR A 15 1.88 1.30 -6.80
CA THR A 15 0.77 2.24 -6.97
C THR A 15 0.96 3.47 -6.07
N PRO A 16 0.99 4.70 -6.64
CA PRO A 16 1.01 5.93 -5.84
C PRO A 16 -0.19 6.05 -4.90
N ALA A 17 0.04 6.54 -3.68
CA ALA A 17 -0.99 6.64 -2.66
C ALA A 17 -2.20 7.50 -3.08
N SER A 18 -2.00 8.49 -3.96
CA SER A 18 -3.08 9.35 -4.48
C SER A 18 -4.09 8.58 -5.34
N LEU A 19 -3.77 7.37 -5.80
CA LEU A 19 -4.66 6.50 -6.56
C LEU A 19 -5.43 5.51 -5.67
N ILE A 20 -5.22 5.54 -4.35
CA ILE A 20 -5.80 4.60 -3.39
C ILE A 20 -6.80 5.32 -2.49
N THR A 21 -8.07 4.89 -2.51
CA THR A 21 -9.13 5.50 -1.69
C THR A 21 -8.93 5.28 -0.19
N ALA A 22 -8.56 4.06 0.22
CA ALA A 22 -8.32 3.69 1.61
C ALA A 22 -7.51 2.38 1.72
N LEU A 23 -6.87 2.15 2.88
CA LEU A 23 -6.32 0.85 3.26
C LEU A 23 -7.23 0.20 4.32
N ILE A 24 -7.64 -1.04 4.11
CA ILE A 24 -8.44 -1.81 5.08
C ILE A 24 -7.49 -2.75 5.83
N THR A 25 -7.51 -2.67 7.15
CA THR A 25 -6.64 -3.44 8.05
C THR A 25 -7.47 -4.05 9.19
N GLU A 26 -6.89 -4.95 9.97
CA GLU A 26 -7.49 -5.46 11.20
C GLU A 26 -7.71 -4.39 12.27
N ARG A 27 -7.07 -3.21 12.12
CA ARG A 27 -7.19 -2.03 12.99
C ARG A 27 -8.20 -1.01 12.48
N GLY A 28 -8.93 -1.34 11.41
CA GLY A 28 -9.92 -0.46 10.78
C GLY A 28 -9.44 0.13 9.45
N VAL A 29 -10.08 1.23 9.05
CA VAL A 29 -9.90 1.85 7.73
C VAL A 29 -8.99 3.08 7.81
N ILE A 30 -7.87 3.06 7.08
CA ILE A 30 -6.94 4.18 6.97
C ILE A 30 -7.31 5.03 5.74
N ARG A 31 -7.72 6.27 5.97
CA ARG A 31 -7.98 7.29 4.95
C ARG A 31 -7.73 8.71 5.52
N PRO A 32 -7.01 9.60 4.83
CA PRO A 32 -6.33 9.39 3.56
C PRO A 32 -5.12 8.43 3.70
N VAL A 33 -4.72 7.80 2.58
CA VAL A 33 -3.51 6.95 2.52
C VAL A 33 -2.27 7.84 2.58
N ALA A 34 -1.86 8.18 3.80
CA ALA A 34 -0.74 9.06 4.08
C ALA A 34 0.11 8.48 5.22
N ARG A 35 1.40 8.83 5.24
CA ARG A 35 2.36 8.43 6.27
C ARG A 35 1.80 8.65 7.69
N THR A 36 1.30 9.85 7.98
CA THR A 36 0.79 10.21 9.31
C THR A 36 -0.44 9.40 9.72
N SER A 37 -1.30 9.02 8.76
CA SER A 37 -2.45 8.15 9.03
C SER A 37 -2.01 6.73 9.37
N ILE A 38 -0.97 6.23 8.70
CA ILE A 38 -0.38 4.91 8.96
C ILE A 38 0.33 4.92 10.32
N GLU A 39 1.14 5.94 10.61
CA GLU A 39 1.83 6.10 11.91
C GLU A 39 0.85 6.11 13.09
N ARG A 40 -0.29 6.79 12.95
CA ARG A 40 -1.37 6.78 13.94
C ARG A 40 -2.02 5.41 14.12
N CYS A 41 -2.12 4.61 13.05
CA CYS A 41 -2.64 3.24 13.13
C CYS A 41 -1.66 2.30 13.85
N LEU A 42 -0.35 2.55 13.71
CA LEU A 42 0.72 1.78 14.33
C LEU A 42 1.03 2.19 15.78
N SER A 43 0.59 3.38 16.23
CA SER A 43 0.91 3.87 17.56
C SER A 43 0.29 2.97 18.65
N PRO A 44 1.07 2.52 19.66
CA PRO A 44 0.60 1.62 20.71
C PRO A 44 -0.30 2.32 21.75
N THR A 45 -0.35 3.66 21.74
CA THR A 45 -1.09 4.46 22.72
C THR A 45 -2.40 4.96 22.09
N PRO A 46 -3.57 4.67 22.68
CA PRO A 46 -4.82 5.27 22.22
C PRO A 46 -4.76 6.80 22.41
N PRO A 47 -5.37 7.60 21.51
CA PRO A 47 -5.44 9.05 21.70
C PRO A 47 -6.15 9.35 23.02
N LEU A 48 -5.58 10.32 23.78
CA LEU A 48 -6.19 10.87 25.00
C LEU A 48 -7.60 11.42 24.74
#